data_AF-A0A8S3GBQ5-F1
#
_entry.id   AF-A0A8S3GBQ5-F1
#
_cell.length_a   1.000
_cell.length_b   1.000
_cell.length_c   1.000
_cell.angle_alpha   90.00
_cell.angle_beta   90.00
_cell.angle_gamma   90.00
#
_symmetry.space_group_name_H-M   'P 1'
#
loop_
_entity.id
_entity.type
_entity.pdbx_description
1 polymer ?
#
loop_
_entity_poly.entity_id
_entity_poly.type
_entity_poly.pdbx_seq_one_letter_code
_entity_poly.pdbx_strand_id
1 'polypeptide(L)'
;EAGVVDGKYTSQLLDNDMARVLGKLTSSGTYTKGIKTFEFQGFKQLIDQIAESKKTSADQILSLISSVSGPSTSNTTGVANANTTARMTDTSHYTGAHKERFDESGHGKGKDGRTDVVSNSGYVGEYQGAGTYDKKH
;
A
#
# COMPACT_ATOMS: atom_id res chain seq x y z
N GLU A 1 0.98 -11.63 -19.73
CA GLU A 1 2.27 -12.21 -19.32
C GLU A 1 2.98 -12.77 -20.55
N ALA A 2 4.32 -12.75 -20.58
CA ALA A 2 5.12 -13.10 -21.77
C ALA A 2 5.21 -14.60 -22.11
N GLY A 3 4.53 -15.48 -21.36
CA GLY A 3 4.57 -16.92 -21.59
C GLY A 3 5.95 -17.57 -21.36
N VAL A 4 6.90 -16.85 -20.75
CA VAL A 4 8.19 -17.41 -20.35
C VAL A 4 8.01 -18.46 -19.26
N VAL A 5 7.16 -18.15 -18.28
CA VAL A 5 6.69 -19.08 -17.26
C VAL A 5 5.54 -19.90 -17.85
N ASP A 6 5.66 -21.22 -17.81
CA ASP A 6 4.69 -22.17 -18.33
C ASP A 6 4.65 -23.45 -17.47
N GLY A 7 3.91 -24.47 -17.90
CA GLY A 7 3.79 -25.73 -17.14
C GLY A 7 5.09 -26.53 -17.01
N LYS A 8 6.10 -26.26 -17.84
CA LYS A 8 7.43 -26.89 -17.77
C LYS A 8 8.42 -26.02 -17.02
N TYR A 9 8.33 -24.70 -17.18
CA TYR A 9 9.13 -23.70 -16.47
C TYR A 9 8.25 -22.90 -15.52
N THR A 10 8.11 -23.39 -14.29
CA THR A 10 7.18 -22.83 -13.29
C THR A 10 7.72 -21.57 -12.62
N SER A 11 6.85 -20.84 -11.91
CA SER A 11 7.25 -19.68 -11.10
C SER A 11 8.31 -20.02 -10.05
N GLN A 12 8.24 -21.22 -9.45
CA GLN A 12 9.25 -21.70 -8.52
C GLN A 12 10.63 -21.84 -9.18
N LEU A 13 10.69 -22.31 -10.43
CA LEU A 13 11.96 -22.40 -11.17
C LEU A 13 12.52 -21.01 -11.49
N LEU A 14 11.64 -20.06 -11.84
CA LEU A 14 12.02 -18.66 -12.00
C LEU A 14 12.60 -18.08 -10.70
N ASP A 15 11.96 -18.32 -9.56
CA ASP A 15 12.44 -17.85 -8.26
C ASP A 15 13.82 -18.43 -7.92
N ASN A 16 14.04 -19.72 -8.20
CA ASN A 16 15.32 -20.38 -8.01
C ASN A 16 16.42 -19.79 -8.92
N ASP A 17 16.13 -19.55 -10.20
CA ASP A 17 17.08 -18.96 -11.14
C ASP A 17 17.41 -17.50 -10.77
N MET A 18 16.42 -16.71 -10.34
CA MET A 18 16.64 -15.36 -9.81
C MET A 18 17.55 -15.38 -8.58
N ALA A 19 17.29 -16.27 -7.61
CA ALA A 19 18.13 -16.42 -6.42
C ALA A 19 19.57 -16.84 -6.79
N ARG A 20 19.73 -17.73 -7.76
CA ARG A 20 21.04 -18.18 -8.25
C ARG A 20 21.83 -17.04 -8.89
N VAL A 21 21.20 -16.25 -9.75
CA VAL A 21 21.86 -15.11 -10.43
C VAL A 21 22.21 -14.02 -9.41
N LEU A 22 21.30 -13.70 -8.48
CA LEU A 22 21.61 -12.77 -7.38
C LEU A 22 22.75 -13.28 -6.49
N GLY A 23 22.79 -14.57 -6.18
CA GLY A 23 23.88 -15.18 -5.42
C GLY A 23 25.24 -15.07 -6.12
N LYS A 24 25.28 -15.29 -7.45
CA LYS A 24 26.48 -15.12 -8.27
C LYS A 24 26.94 -13.66 -8.29
N LEU A 25 26.02 -12.72 -8.57
CA LEU A 25 26.32 -11.29 -8.69
C LEU A 25 26.71 -10.63 -7.36
N THR A 26 26.17 -11.13 -6.24
CA THR A 26 26.59 -10.69 -4.91
C THR A 26 27.98 -11.22 -4.56
N SER A 27 28.28 -12.46 -4.94
CA SER A 27 29.59 -13.08 -4.72
C SER A 27 30.70 -12.45 -5.58
N SER A 28 30.36 -11.99 -6.80
CA SER A 28 31.30 -11.23 -7.66
C SER A 28 31.50 -9.78 -7.22
N GLY A 29 30.81 -9.32 -6.17
CA GLY A 29 30.86 -7.94 -5.70
C GLY A 29 30.12 -6.94 -6.60
N THR A 30 29.40 -7.40 -7.62
CA THR A 30 28.63 -6.54 -8.53
C THR A 30 27.38 -6.00 -7.83
N TYR A 31 26.76 -6.80 -6.95
CA TYR A 31 25.63 -6.38 -6.13
C TYR A 31 25.89 -6.50 -4.63
N THR A 32 25.21 -5.67 -3.85
CA THR A 32 25.22 -5.75 -2.39
C THR A 32 24.24 -6.80 -1.89
N LYS A 33 24.54 -7.38 -0.72
CA LYS A 33 23.67 -8.38 -0.09
C LYS A 33 22.31 -7.76 0.24
N GLY A 34 21.24 -8.46 -0.12
CA GLY A 34 19.86 -8.01 0.15
C GLY A 34 19.25 -7.11 -0.93
N ILE A 35 19.92 -6.94 -2.08
CA ILE A 35 19.30 -6.31 -3.25
C ILE A 35 18.06 -7.12 -3.67
N LYS A 36 16.98 -6.40 -4.00
CA LYS A 36 15.69 -7.00 -4.38
C LYS A 36 15.33 -6.72 -5.84
N THR A 37 16.22 -6.06 -6.57
CA THR A 37 16.00 -5.56 -7.92
C THR A 37 17.21 -5.86 -8.79
N PHE A 38 16.99 -6.09 -10.08
CA PHE A 38 18.05 -6.25 -11.06
C PHE A 38 18.30 -4.94 -11.80
N GLU A 39 19.57 -4.62 -12.05
CA GLU A 39 19.94 -3.71 -13.11
C GLU A 39 19.98 -4.45 -14.45
N PHE A 40 20.08 -3.71 -15.55
CA PHE A 40 20.02 -4.27 -16.89
C PHE A 40 21.07 -5.37 -17.16
N GLN A 41 22.27 -5.27 -16.59
CA GLN A 41 23.29 -6.31 -16.70
C GLN A 41 22.87 -7.61 -16.00
N GLY A 42 22.32 -7.51 -14.78
CA GLY A 42 21.80 -8.67 -14.05
C GLY A 42 20.60 -9.30 -14.75
N PHE A 43 19.76 -8.47 -15.39
CA PHE A 43 18.66 -8.95 -16.22
C PHE A 43 19.15 -9.81 -17.40
N LYS A 44 20.19 -9.39 -18.13
CA LYS A 44 20.76 -10.22 -19.22
C LYS A 44 21.22 -11.59 -18.74
N GLN A 45 21.96 -11.62 -17.62
CA GLN A 45 22.41 -12.89 -17.03
C GLN A 45 21.24 -13.77 -16.57
N LEU A 46 20.15 -13.16 -16.12
CA LEU A 46 18.92 -13.89 -15.80
C LEU A 46 18.28 -14.50 -17.05
N ILE A 47 18.23 -13.78 -18.17
CA ILE A 47 17.74 -14.33 -19.44
C ILE A 47 18.57 -15.53 -19.89
N ASP A 48 19.90 -15.45 -19.78
CA ASP A 48 20.79 -16.58 -20.09
C ASP A 48 20.53 -17.78 -19.15
N GLN A 49 20.36 -17.53 -17.86
CA GLN A 49 20.06 -18.58 -16.87
C GLN A 49 18.70 -19.25 -17.14
N ILE A 50 17.67 -18.47 -17.50
CA ILE A 50 16.35 -18.98 -17.89
C ILE A 50 16.46 -19.82 -19.17
N ALA A 51 17.24 -19.37 -20.15
CA ALA A 51 17.45 -20.07 -21.40
C ALA A 51 18.12 -21.45 -21.18
N GLU A 52 19.12 -21.52 -20.31
CA GLU A 52 19.74 -22.78 -19.88
C GLU A 52 18.72 -23.72 -19.22
N SER A 53 17.93 -23.21 -18.27
CA SER A 53 16.93 -24.00 -17.53
C SER A 53 15.81 -24.50 -18.44
N LYS A 54 15.34 -23.67 -19.38
CA LYS A 54 14.28 -24.00 -20.34
C LYS A 54 14.79 -24.78 -21.57
N LYS A 55 16.11 -24.89 -21.73
CA LYS A 55 16.80 -25.50 -22.88
C LYS A 55 16.40 -24.88 -24.22
N THR A 56 16.27 -23.55 -24.23
CA THR A 56 15.92 -22.74 -25.40
C THR A 56 17.00 -21.67 -25.62
N SER A 57 16.94 -20.92 -26.73
CA SER A 57 17.88 -19.81 -26.93
C SER A 57 17.47 -18.56 -26.14
N ALA A 58 18.46 -17.77 -25.71
CA ALA A 58 18.23 -16.48 -25.05
C ALA A 58 17.42 -15.52 -25.94
N ASP A 59 17.66 -15.54 -27.26
CA ASP A 59 16.92 -14.72 -28.23
C ASP A 59 15.43 -15.05 -28.28
N GLN A 60 15.06 -16.32 -28.14
CA GLN A 60 13.66 -16.74 -28.09
C GLN A 60 12.97 -16.20 -26.84
N ILE A 61 13.65 -16.25 -25.69
CA ILE A 61 13.14 -15.69 -24.43
C ILE A 61 12.97 -14.18 -24.54
N LEU A 62 13.97 -13.48 -25.11
CA LEU A 62 13.93 -12.04 -25.30
C LEU A 62 12.81 -11.62 -26.26
N SER A 63 12.60 -12.39 -27.34
CA SER A 63 11.50 -12.18 -28.29
C SER A 63 10.14 -12.34 -27.62
N LEU A 64 9.96 -13.38 -26.81
CA LEU A 64 8.74 -13.61 -26.01
C LEU A 64 8.45 -12.42 -25.10
N ILE A 65 9.45 -11.94 -24.35
CA ILE A 65 9.31 -10.79 -23.44
C ILE A 65 8.96 -9.51 -24.23
N SER A 66 9.63 -9.29 -25.35
CA SER A 66 9.44 -8.09 -26.18
C SER A 66 8.11 -8.09 -26.94
N SER A 67 7.49 -9.25 -27.15
CA SER A 67 6.19 -9.37 -27.82
C SER A 67 5.02 -8.83 -26.98
N VAL A 68 5.23 -8.58 -25.70
CA VAL A 68 4.19 -8.07 -24.79
C VAL A 68 4.34 -6.56 -24.64
N SER A 69 3.23 -5.84 -24.75
CA SER A 69 3.18 -4.38 -24.68
C SER A 69 3.37 -3.79 -23.27
N GLY A 70 3.39 -4.63 -22.22
CA GLY A 70 3.62 -4.18 -20.84
C GLY A 70 3.13 -5.15 -19.77
N PRO A 71 3.39 -4.84 -18.48
CA PRO A 71 2.84 -5.60 -17.38
C PRO A 71 1.31 -5.50 -17.39
N SER A 72 0.64 -6.64 -17.31
CA SER A 72 -0.83 -6.74 -17.31
C SER A 72 -1.29 -7.51 -16.09
N THR A 73 -2.32 -7.00 -15.42
CA THR A 73 -2.94 -7.63 -14.25
C THR A 73 -3.95 -8.67 -14.71
N SER A 74 -3.52 -9.93 -14.87
CA SER A 74 -4.44 -11.05 -15.11
C SER A 74 -4.83 -11.68 -13.76
N ASN A 75 -6.12 -11.85 -13.47
CA ASN A 75 -6.65 -12.51 -12.27
C ASN A 75 -6.16 -11.96 -10.91
N THR A 76 -5.74 -10.69 -10.83
CA THR A 76 -5.33 -10.08 -9.56
C THR A 76 -6.54 -9.63 -8.77
N THR A 77 -6.63 -9.99 -7.49
CA THR A 77 -7.49 -9.28 -6.53
C THR A 77 -7.08 -7.81 -6.54
N GLY A 78 -8.01 -6.90 -6.81
CA GLY A 78 -7.72 -5.47 -6.83
C GLY A 78 -7.00 -5.06 -5.54
N VAL A 79 -5.94 -4.24 -5.66
CA VAL A 79 -5.21 -3.75 -4.49
C VAL A 79 -6.22 -3.05 -3.59
N ALA A 80 -6.51 -3.64 -2.43
CA ALA A 80 -7.37 -3.01 -1.45
C ALA A 80 -6.66 -1.73 -1.00
N ASN A 81 -7.18 -0.57 -1.43
CA ASN A 81 -6.69 0.76 -1.05
C ASN A 81 -6.89 1.08 0.44
N ALA A 82 -7.06 0.05 1.29
CA ALA A 82 -7.36 0.14 2.71
C ALA A 82 -6.36 1.03 3.45
N ASN A 83 -5.06 0.96 3.11
CA ASN A 83 -4.05 1.80 3.73
C ASN A 83 -4.19 3.29 3.34
N THR A 84 -4.50 3.57 2.08
CA THR A 84 -4.73 4.93 1.60
C THR A 84 -6.00 5.52 2.21
N THR A 85 -7.09 4.75 2.23
CA THR A 85 -8.36 5.19 2.82
C THR A 85 -8.29 5.31 4.34
N ALA A 86 -7.57 4.42 5.04
CA ALA A 86 -7.38 4.51 6.49
C ALA A 86 -6.72 5.83 6.90
N ARG A 87 -5.73 6.30 6.12
CA ARG A 87 -5.11 7.62 6.34
C ARG A 87 -6.06 8.79 6.10
N MET A 88 -7.09 8.61 5.28
CA MET A 88 -8.10 9.65 5.01
C MET A 88 -9.21 9.70 6.07
N THR A 89 -9.45 8.60 6.80
CA THR A 89 -10.55 8.47 7.78
C THR A 89 -10.08 8.45 9.24
N ASP A 90 -8.79 8.62 9.52
CA ASP A 90 -8.25 8.64 10.88
C ASP A 90 -8.41 10.02 11.54
N THR A 91 -9.36 10.14 12.46
CA THR A 91 -9.61 11.38 13.23
C THR A 91 -8.77 11.51 14.49
N SER A 92 -8.02 10.47 14.90
CA SER A 92 -7.18 10.49 16.10
C SER A 92 -6.06 11.53 16.00
N HIS A 93 -5.67 11.87 14.77
CA HIS A 93 -4.66 12.88 14.47
C HIS A 93 -5.21 14.30 14.34
N TYR A 94 -6.52 14.53 14.50
CA TYR A 94 -7.09 15.89 14.46
C TYR A 94 -6.85 16.63 15.77
N THR A 95 -6.31 17.84 15.67
CA THR A 95 -6.01 18.70 16.82
C THR A 95 -6.81 20.00 16.78
N GLY A 96 -7.00 20.63 17.95
CA GLY A 96 -7.72 21.90 18.08
C GLY A 96 -9.16 21.84 17.55
N ALA A 97 -9.60 22.91 16.89
CA ALA A 97 -10.97 23.07 16.40
C ALA A 97 -11.40 22.03 15.33
N HIS A 98 -10.46 21.29 14.73
CA HIS A 98 -10.80 20.21 13.80
C HIS A 98 -11.34 18.97 14.51
N LYS A 99 -10.96 18.74 15.78
CA LYS A 99 -11.45 17.63 16.59
C LYS A 99 -12.96 17.75 16.90
N GLU A 100 -13.43 18.99 17.11
CA GLU A 100 -14.84 19.25 17.39
C GLU A 100 -15.75 19.08 16.17
N ARG A 101 -15.19 19.03 14.95
CA ARG A 101 -15.95 18.92 13.70
C ARG A 101 -16.33 17.49 13.32
N PHE A 102 -15.68 16.49 13.91
CA PHE A 102 -15.85 15.08 13.56
C PHE A 102 -16.10 14.23 14.82
N ASP A 103 -16.74 13.09 14.64
CA ASP A 103 -16.86 12.06 15.68
C ASP A 103 -15.67 11.09 15.66
N GLU A 104 -15.63 10.19 16.65
CA GLU A 104 -14.57 9.18 16.79
C GLU A 104 -14.53 8.19 15.62
N SER A 105 -15.59 8.13 14.80
CA SER A 105 -15.69 7.27 13.62
C SER A 105 -15.31 7.97 12.31
N GLY A 106 -15.00 9.28 12.34
CA GLY A 106 -14.65 10.05 11.14
C GLY A 106 -15.81 10.72 10.44
N HIS A 107 -17.03 10.63 10.96
CA HIS A 107 -18.17 11.33 10.39
C HIS A 107 -18.23 12.76 10.90
N GLY A 108 -18.54 13.70 10.01
CA GLY A 108 -18.66 15.11 10.37
C GLY A 108 -19.90 15.35 11.24
N LYS A 109 -19.74 16.02 12.38
CA LYS A 109 -20.82 16.40 13.32
C LYS A 109 -21.75 17.50 12.80
N GLY A 110 -21.64 17.87 11.51
CA GLY A 110 -22.51 18.85 10.88
C GLY A 110 -22.43 20.24 11.53
N LYS A 111 -23.59 20.79 11.90
CA LYS A 111 -23.72 22.13 12.50
C LYS A 111 -23.14 22.17 13.92
N ASP A 112 -23.38 21.12 14.70
CA ASP A 112 -22.99 21.04 16.11
C ASP A 112 -21.47 21.08 16.30
N GLY A 113 -20.72 20.50 15.35
CA GLY A 113 -19.25 20.59 15.35
C GLY A 113 -18.67 21.90 14.79
N ARG A 114 -19.51 22.80 14.28
CA ARG A 114 -19.11 24.08 13.66
C ARG A 114 -19.58 25.31 14.43
N THR A 115 -20.55 25.17 15.32
CA THR A 115 -21.13 26.26 16.10
C THR A 115 -21.02 25.99 17.59
N ASP A 116 -20.59 27.00 18.33
CA ASP A 116 -20.60 26.96 19.80
C ASP A 116 -22.05 27.12 20.28
N VAL A 117 -22.65 26.04 20.78
CA VAL A 117 -24.05 26.04 21.23
C VAL A 117 -24.10 26.63 22.64
N VAL A 118 -24.38 27.93 22.72
CA VAL A 118 -24.59 28.61 24.00
C VAL A 118 -25.99 28.29 24.51
N SER A 119 -26.09 27.71 25.71
CA SER A 119 -27.37 27.48 26.39
C SER A 119 -28.01 28.82 26.77
N ASN A 120 -29.14 29.16 26.16
CA ASN A 120 -29.88 30.41 26.43
C ASN A 120 -30.80 30.29 27.67
N SER A 121 -30.36 29.55 28.70
CA SER A 121 -31.13 29.30 29.93
C SER A 121 -31.21 30.51 30.87
N GLY A 122 -30.62 31.65 30.48
CA GLY A 122 -30.51 32.86 31.32
C GLY A 122 -29.47 32.73 32.44
N TYR A 123 -28.90 31.55 32.63
CA TYR A 123 -27.81 31.29 33.57
C TYR A 123 -26.45 31.37 32.85
N VAL A 124 -25.45 31.93 33.54
CA VAL A 124 -24.06 31.91 33.08
C VAL A 124 -23.59 30.45 32.98
N GLY A 125 -22.83 30.10 31.94
CA GLY A 125 -22.53 28.71 31.58
C GLY A 125 -21.88 27.85 32.68
N GLU A 126 -21.18 28.45 33.64
CA GLU A 126 -20.54 27.75 34.77
C GLU A 126 -21.39 27.73 36.05
N TYR A 127 -22.61 28.25 36.00
CA TYR A 127 -23.46 28.38 37.18
C TYR A 127 -24.11 27.05 37.58
N GLN A 128 -23.62 26.46 38.68
CA GLN A 128 -24.07 25.16 39.19
C GLN A 128 -25.45 25.17 39.87
N GLY A 129 -26.03 26.35 40.11
CA GLY A 129 -27.34 26.50 40.77
C GLY A 129 -28.54 26.51 39.82
N ALA A 130 -28.35 26.27 38.52
CA ALA A 130 -29.43 26.31 37.53
C ALA A 130 -30.56 25.32 37.88
N GLY A 131 -31.81 25.78 37.90
CA GLY A 131 -32.98 24.94 38.19
C GLY A 131 -33.13 24.49 39.66
N THR A 132 -32.45 25.15 40.61
CA THR A 132 -32.54 24.82 42.05
C THR A 132 -33.45 25.77 42.85
N TYR A 133 -34.02 26.80 42.22
CA TYR A 133 -34.86 27.81 42.89
C TYR A 133 -36.15 27.19 43.44
N ASP A 134 -36.92 26.48 42.62
CA ASP A 134 -38.20 25.82 43.01
C ASP A 134 -38.02 24.68 44.02
N LYS A 135 -36.78 24.28 44.30
CA LYS A 135 -36.46 23.26 45.32
C LYS A 135 -36.16 23.88 46.69
N LYS A 136 -35.92 25.20 46.74
CA LYS A 136 -35.53 25.94 47.95
C LYS A 136 -36.59 26.95 48.42
N HIS A 137 -37.54 27.30 47.56
CA HIS A 137 -38.63 28.24 47.79
C HIS A 137 -39.94 27.61 47.34
#